data_AF-A0A8W8NR86-F1
#
_entry.id   AF-A0A8W8NR86-F1
#
_cell.length_a   1.000
_cell.length_b   1.000
_cell.length_c   1.000
_cell.angle_alpha   90.00
_cell.angle_beta   90.00
_cell.angle_gamma   90.00
#
_symmetry.space_group_name_H-M   'P 1'
#
loop_
_entity.id
_entity.type
_entity.pdbx_description
1 polymer ?
#
loop_
_entity_poly.entity_id
_entity_poly.type
_entity_poly.pdbx_seq_one_letter_code
_entity_poly.pdbx_strand_id
1 'polypeptide(L)'
;FTATQNGLPLLGAHKPLCDVDGYYQPKQCAGSQCYCVSKEGHQIEGYTANVWEAQHMTCQCARDQYEYMQTGLIGRLFYCTGNGSYQNYQCMGDVCRCTDADGNVVANSHSVSIGQIDTLKC
;
A
#
# COMPACT_ATOMS: atom_id res chain seq x y z
N PHE A 1 -5.64 -4.27 -22.57
CA PHE A 1 -6.99 -4.70 -22.20
C PHE A 1 -7.95 -3.51 -22.31
N THR A 2 -8.89 -3.56 -23.25
CA THR A 2 -10.01 -2.59 -23.35
C THR A 2 -11.26 -3.34 -22.93
N ALA A 3 -11.99 -2.84 -21.92
CA ALA A 3 -13.29 -3.42 -21.60
C ALA A 3 -14.23 -3.17 -22.80
N THR A 4 -14.66 -4.24 -23.43
CA THR A 4 -15.58 -4.20 -24.57
C THR A 4 -16.92 -4.78 -24.14
N GLN A 5 -18.00 -4.07 -24.44
CA GLN A 5 -19.34 -4.65 -24.42
C GLN A 5 -19.80 -4.79 -25.86
N ASN A 6 -20.11 -6.01 -26.29
CA ASN A 6 -20.51 -6.31 -27.68
C ASN A 6 -19.49 -5.86 -28.74
N GLY A 7 -18.19 -5.97 -28.46
CA GLY A 7 -17.11 -5.60 -29.39
C GLY A 7 -16.87 -4.09 -29.54
N LEU A 8 -17.67 -3.24 -28.89
CA LEU A 8 -17.44 -1.80 -28.81
C LEU A 8 -16.61 -1.47 -27.56
N PRO A 9 -15.55 -0.65 -27.69
CA PRO A 9 -14.85 -0.10 -26.54
C PRO A 9 -15.86 0.69 -25.70
N LEU A 10 -16.01 0.31 -24.43
CA LEU A 10 -16.84 1.07 -23.50
C LEU A 10 -16.17 2.42 -23.26
N LEU A 11 -16.75 3.47 -23.84
CA LEU A 11 -16.34 4.86 -23.56
C LEU A 11 -16.52 5.12 -22.06
N GLY A 12 -15.43 5.43 -21.36
CA GLY A 12 -15.40 5.60 -19.91
C GLY A 12 -15.05 4.35 -19.10
N ALA A 13 -14.79 3.20 -19.74
CA ALA A 13 -14.26 2.05 -19.02
C ALA A 13 -12.89 2.36 -18.41
N HIS A 14 -12.76 2.09 -17.12
CA HIS A 14 -11.51 2.25 -16.40
C HIS A 14 -10.44 1.33 -17.02
N LYS A 15 -9.40 1.93 -17.59
CA LYS A 15 -8.23 1.21 -18.07
C LYS A 15 -7.26 1.07 -16.89
N PRO A 16 -6.96 -0.15 -16.44
CA PRO A 16 -6.03 -0.34 -15.34
C PRO A 16 -4.61 0.08 -15.74
N LEU A 17 -3.86 0.53 -14.74
CA LEU A 17 -2.44 0.83 -14.85
C LEU A 17 -1.64 -0.46 -14.62
N CYS A 18 -0.73 -0.76 -15.54
CA CYS A 18 0.17 -1.91 -15.45
C CYS A 18 1.62 -1.45 -15.32
N ASP A 19 2.46 -2.25 -14.67
CA ASP A 19 3.90 -2.08 -14.67
C ASP A 19 4.55 -2.69 -15.94
N VAL A 20 5.88 -2.62 -16.02
CA VAL A 20 6.66 -3.10 -17.17
C VAL A 20 6.63 -4.62 -17.33
N ASP A 21 6.40 -5.34 -16.23
CA ASP A 21 6.33 -6.81 -16.20
C ASP A 21 4.92 -7.31 -16.53
N GLY A 22 3.96 -6.39 -16.72
CA GLY A 22 2.59 -6.68 -17.09
C GLY A 22 1.66 -6.96 -15.90
N TYR A 23 2.13 -6.77 -14.67
CA TYR A 23 1.28 -6.83 -13.47
C TYR A 23 0.55 -5.50 -13.26
N TYR A 24 -0.47 -5.52 -12.39
CA TYR A 24 -1.14 -4.29 -12.01
C TYR A 24 -0.20 -3.42 -11.16
N GLN A 25 -0.15 -2.12 -11.48
CA GLN A 25 0.50 -1.16 -10.59
C GLN A 25 -0.20 -1.15 -9.22
N PRO A 26 0.54 -0.98 -8.12
CA PRO A 26 -0.04 -1.00 -6.77
C PRO A 26 -1.22 -0.06 -6.57
N LYS A 27 -1.16 1.13 -7.18
CA LYS A 27 -2.20 2.15 -7.12
C LYS A 27 -3.03 2.13 -8.39
N GLN A 28 -4.35 2.01 -8.25
CA GLN A 28 -5.31 2.21 -9.32
C GLN A 28 -6.21 3.39 -8.96
N CYS A 29 -6.64 4.17 -9.95
CA CYS A 29 -7.51 5.32 -9.72
C CYS A 29 -8.69 5.32 -10.68
N ALA A 30 -9.91 5.32 -10.14
CA ALA A 30 -11.15 5.35 -10.89
C ALA A 30 -12.00 6.54 -10.43
N GLY A 31 -12.34 7.43 -11.36
CA GLY A 31 -13.06 8.66 -11.03
C GLY A 31 -12.24 9.57 -10.11
N SER A 32 -12.78 9.86 -8.93
CA SER A 32 -12.15 10.73 -7.91
C SER A 32 -11.46 9.96 -6.78
N GLN A 33 -11.38 8.63 -6.85
CA GLN A 33 -10.76 7.80 -5.82
C GLN A 33 -9.63 6.95 -6.38
N CYS A 34 -8.61 6.75 -5.56
CA CYS A 34 -7.53 5.82 -5.75
C CYS A 34 -7.57 4.74 -4.66
N TYR A 35 -7.17 3.53 -5.03
CA TYR A 35 -7.20 2.35 -4.16
C TYR A 35 -5.98 1.46 -4.44
N CYS A 36 -5.62 0.66 -3.45
CA CYS A 36 -4.53 -0.30 -3.57
C CYS A 36 -5.02 -1.63 -4.15
N VAL A 37 -4.19 -2.26 -4.98
CA VAL A 37 -4.46 -3.59 -5.56
C VAL A 37 -3.25 -4.53 -5.43
N SER A 38 -3.51 -5.84 -5.40
CA SER A 38 -2.49 -6.89 -5.49
C SER A 38 -1.84 -6.93 -6.88
N LYS A 39 -0.81 -7.77 -7.09
CA LYS A 39 -0.17 -7.94 -8.41
C LYS A 39 -1.16 -8.40 -9.48
N GLU A 40 -2.16 -9.19 -9.07
CA GLU A 40 -3.22 -9.77 -9.89
C GLU A 40 -4.40 -8.81 -10.12
N GLY A 41 -4.40 -7.66 -9.46
CA GLY A 41 -5.46 -6.64 -9.60
C GLY A 41 -6.60 -6.78 -8.60
N HIS A 42 -6.48 -7.62 -7.56
CA HIS A 42 -7.47 -7.68 -6.49
C HIS A 42 -7.38 -6.43 -5.63
N GLN A 43 -8.50 -5.74 -5.42
CA GLN A 43 -8.56 -4.59 -4.52
C GLN A 43 -8.24 -5.02 -3.08
N ILE A 44 -7.35 -4.26 -2.44
CA ILE A 44 -7.00 -4.43 -1.03
C ILE A 44 -7.86 -3.45 -0.23
N GLU A 45 -8.85 -4.00 0.47
CA GLU A 45 -9.83 -3.21 1.23
C GLU A 45 -9.19 -2.39 2.34
N GLY A 46 -9.79 -1.22 2.63
CA GLY A 46 -9.33 -0.30 3.68
C GLY A 46 -8.22 0.67 3.26
N TYR A 47 -7.64 0.51 2.06
CA TYR A 47 -6.61 1.39 1.54
C TYR A 47 -7.09 2.20 0.34
N THR A 48 -7.68 3.36 0.63
CA THR A 48 -8.22 4.27 -0.37
C THR A 48 -7.83 5.72 -0.06
N ALA A 49 -7.80 6.56 -1.09
CA ALA A 49 -7.56 7.98 -0.96
C ALA A 49 -8.28 8.74 -2.08
N ASN A 50 -8.61 10.00 -1.84
CA ASN A 50 -9.06 10.86 -2.92
C ASN A 50 -7.89 11.16 -3.87
N VAL A 51 -8.19 11.40 -5.15
CA VAL A 51 -7.16 11.67 -6.17
C VAL A 51 -6.22 12.83 -5.81
N TRP A 52 -6.70 13.86 -5.08
CA TRP A 52 -5.87 14.99 -4.65
C TRP A 52 -4.94 14.65 -3.47
N GLU A 53 -5.26 13.62 -2.69
CA GLU A 53 -4.43 13.10 -1.58
C GLU A 53 -3.49 11.97 -2.03
N ALA A 54 -3.73 11.39 -3.20
CA ALA A 54 -3.03 10.22 -3.72
C ALA A 54 -1.70 10.52 -4.44
N GLN A 55 -1.17 11.75 -4.33
CA GLN A 55 0.08 12.17 -4.99
C GLN A 55 1.25 11.27 -4.59
N HIS A 56 1.40 10.99 -3.29
CA HIS A 56 2.45 10.16 -2.70
C HIS A 56 1.95 8.78 -2.23
N MET A 57 0.81 8.32 -2.76
CA MET A 57 0.26 7.01 -2.45
C MET A 57 1.05 5.93 -3.19
N THR A 58 1.81 5.11 -2.46
CA THR A 58 2.64 4.03 -3.02
C THR A 58 1.96 2.66 -2.97
N CYS A 59 1.05 2.43 -2.03
CA CYS A 59 0.40 1.13 -1.79
C CYS A 59 1.35 -0.03 -1.42
N GLN A 60 2.62 0.27 -1.15
CA GLN A 60 3.64 -0.76 -0.91
C GLN A 60 3.34 -1.56 0.36
N CYS A 61 3.05 -0.88 1.47
CA CYS A 61 2.71 -1.52 2.75
C CYS A 61 1.46 -2.41 2.63
N ALA A 62 0.42 -1.92 1.95
CA ALA A 62 -0.80 -2.67 1.71
C ALA A 62 -0.53 -3.97 0.93
N ARG A 63 0.29 -3.90 -0.13
CA ARG A 63 0.65 -5.08 -0.92
C ARG A 63 1.51 -6.06 -0.13
N ASP A 64 2.53 -5.58 0.58
CA ASP A 64 3.40 -6.45 1.36
C ASP A 64 2.63 -7.14 2.49
N GLN A 65 1.68 -6.45 3.12
CA GLN A 65 0.75 -7.03 4.09
C GLN A 65 -0.14 -8.10 3.43
N TYR A 66 -0.74 -7.80 2.27
CA TYR A 66 -1.59 -8.74 1.53
C TYR A 66 -0.82 -10.00 1.15
N GLU A 67 0.37 -9.86 0.55
CA GLU A 67 1.23 -10.96 0.14
C GLU A 67 1.68 -11.79 1.34
N TYR A 68 2.06 -11.14 2.45
CA TYR A 68 2.42 -11.84 3.69
C TYR A 68 1.25 -12.66 4.24
N MET A 69 0.02 -12.12 4.23
CA MET A 69 -1.18 -12.85 4.67
C MET A 69 -1.45 -14.10 3.81
N GLN A 70 -1.16 -14.06 2.50
CA GLN A 70 -1.31 -15.23 1.62
C GLN A 70 -0.35 -16.37 1.98
N THR A 71 0.78 -16.09 2.64
CA THR A 71 1.72 -17.14 3.08
C THR A 71 1.17 -18.00 4.22
N GLY A 72 0.13 -17.53 4.93
CA GLY A 72 -0.41 -18.17 6.12
C GLY A 72 0.46 -18.04 7.38
N LEU A 73 1.59 -17.34 7.30
CA LEU A 73 2.46 -17.08 8.45
C LEU A 73 1.86 -16.03 9.37
N ILE A 74 1.94 -16.27 10.69
CA ILE A 74 1.49 -15.34 11.73
C ILE A 74 2.71 -14.70 12.39
N GLY A 75 2.60 -13.45 12.83
CA GLY A 75 3.59 -12.81 13.69
C GLY A 75 4.32 -11.60 13.11
N ARG A 76 3.96 -11.17 11.89
CA ARG A 76 4.40 -9.87 11.35
C ARG A 76 3.22 -8.92 11.31
N LEU A 77 3.38 -7.77 11.94
CA LEU A 77 2.44 -6.65 11.88
C LEU A 77 3.00 -5.60 10.91
N PHE A 78 2.13 -5.04 10.08
CA PHE A 78 2.44 -3.97 9.14
C PHE A 78 1.72 -2.71 9.60
N TYR A 79 2.47 -1.64 9.82
CA TYR A 79 1.92 -0.35 10.22
C TYR A 79 1.78 0.50 8.96
N CYS A 80 0.62 0.46 8.33
CA CYS A 80 0.34 1.19 7.10
C CYS A 80 -0.41 2.50 7.39
N THR A 81 -0.28 3.47 6.49
CA THR A 81 -1.17 4.64 6.43
C THR A 81 -2.49 4.25 5.77
N GLY A 82 -3.53 5.08 5.89
CA GLY A 82 -4.82 4.83 5.25
C GLY A 82 -4.78 4.80 3.71
N ASN A 83 -3.73 5.34 3.09
CA ASN A 83 -3.52 5.24 1.64
C ASN A 83 -2.69 4.00 1.24
N GLY A 84 -2.36 3.12 2.17
CA GLY A 84 -1.64 1.87 1.91
C GLY A 84 -0.12 2.01 1.77
N SER A 85 0.44 3.20 2.06
CA SER A 85 1.89 3.39 2.15
C SER A 85 2.40 3.02 3.54
N TYR A 86 3.71 2.84 3.70
CA TYR A 86 4.30 2.61 5.02
C TYR A 86 4.15 3.84 5.92
N GLN A 87 3.87 3.63 7.20
CA GLN A 87 4.11 4.65 8.22
C GLN A 87 5.61 4.95 8.28
N ASN A 88 5.97 6.13 8.81
CA ASN A 88 7.36 6.51 9.04
C ASN A 88 8.03 5.75 10.20
N TYR A 89 7.34 4.76 10.78
CA TYR A 89 7.87 3.80 11.74
C TYR A 89 7.29 2.41 11.50
N GLN A 90 7.99 1.37 11.95
CA GLN A 90 7.48 0.00 12.05
C GLN A 90 7.89 -0.61 13.38
N CYS A 91 7.08 -1.55 13.87
CA CYS A 91 7.35 -2.26 15.12
C CYS A 91 7.55 -3.75 14.88
N MET A 92 8.56 -4.31 15.54
CA MET A 92 8.79 -5.74 15.63
C MET A 92 8.68 -6.16 17.09
N GLY A 93 7.59 -6.86 17.42
CA GLY A 93 7.21 -7.08 18.82
C GLY A 93 6.93 -5.75 19.50
N ASP A 94 7.60 -5.49 20.63
CA ASP A 94 7.45 -4.24 21.37
C ASP A 94 8.36 -3.10 20.85
N VAL A 95 9.34 -3.40 20.00
CA VAL A 95 10.35 -2.42 19.59
C VAL A 95 9.94 -1.74 18.29
N CYS A 96 9.70 -0.44 18.36
CA CYS A 96 9.38 0.41 17.21
C CYS A 96 10.58 1.25 16.79
N ARG A 97 10.78 1.41 15.48
CA ARG A 97 11.87 2.19 14.87
C ARG A 97 11.38 2.99 13.68
N CYS A 98 12.09 4.07 13.35
CA CYS A 98 11.81 4.85 12.15
C CYS A 98 12.10 4.05 10.88
N THR A 99 11.25 4.24 9.87
CA THR A 99 11.37 3.58 8.58
C THR A 99 11.30 4.58 7.43
N ASP A 100 11.92 4.20 6.31
CA ASP A 100 11.81 4.92 5.05
C ASP A 100 10.46 4.62 4.34
N ALA A 101 10.32 5.14 3.11
CA ALA A 101 9.11 4.98 2.31
C ALA A 101 8.80 3.52 1.91
N ASP A 102 9.80 2.64 1.97
CA ASP A 102 9.71 1.21 1.66
C ASP A 102 9.54 0.37 2.94
N GLY A 103 9.44 1.02 4.11
CA GLY A 103 9.30 0.33 5.40
C GLY A 103 10.61 -0.24 5.94
N ASN A 104 11.77 0.11 5.36
CA ASN A 104 13.05 -0.33 5.87
C ASN A 104 13.48 0.54 7.06
N VAL A 105 14.05 -0.10 8.08
CA VAL A 105 14.54 0.60 9.28
C VAL A 105 15.70 1.52 8.91
N VAL A 106 15.54 2.80 9.25
CA VAL A 106 16.59 3.80 9.06
C VAL A 106 17.77 3.49 9.99
N ALA A 107 18.97 3.40 9.43
CA ALA A 107 20.18 3.14 10.21
C ALA A 107 20.37 4.19 11.30
N ASN A 108 20.73 3.74 12.51
CA ASN A 108 20.91 4.58 13.71
C ASN A 108 19.64 5.31 14.20
N SER A 109 18.43 4.93 13.74
CA SER A 109 17.21 5.42 14.38
C SER A 109 17.13 4.90 15.82
N HIS A 110 16.83 5.78 16.76
CA HIS A 110 16.47 5.36 18.11
C HIS A 110 15.21 4.47 18.07
N SER A 111 15.03 3.66 19.11
CA SER A 111 13.88 2.77 19.23
C SER A 111 13.10 3.06 20.50
N VAL A 112 11.79 2.90 20.44
CA VAL A 112 10.89 3.03 21.60
C VAL A 112 10.05 1.77 21.75
N SER A 113 9.45 1.58 22.93
CA SER A 113 8.37 0.61 23.13
C SER A 113 7.11 1.08 22.42
N ILE A 114 6.25 0.17 21.94
CA ILE A 114 4.99 0.53 21.28
C ILE A 114 4.07 1.37 22.17
N GLY A 115 4.14 1.16 23.49
CA GLY A 115 3.40 1.96 24.47
C GLY A 115 3.87 3.42 24.57
N GLN A 116 5.01 3.75 23.96
CA GLN A 116 5.62 5.08 23.93
C GLN A 116 5.77 5.60 22.49
N ILE A 117 4.98 5.09 21.55
CA ILE A 117 5.14 5.41 20.12
C ILE A 117 5.06 6.92 19.83
N ASP A 118 4.27 7.69 20.59
CA ASP A 118 4.15 9.15 20.42
C ASP A 118 5.47 9.90 20.71
N THR A 119 6.39 9.27 21.42
CA THR A 119 7.72 9.79 21.73
C THR A 119 8.74 9.51 20.62
N LEU A 120 8.46 8.57 19.71
CA LEU A 120 9.31 8.27 18.56
C LEU A 120 9.24 9.44 17.58
N LYS A 121 10.39 10.07 17.32
CA LYS A 121 10.49 11.18 16.36
C LYS A 121 11.23 10.72 15.11
N CYS A 122 10.43 10.53 14.07
CA CYS A 122 10.80 10.37 12.67
C CYS A 122 10.25 11.60 11.93
#